data_AF-A0AAV4XSZ8-F1
#
_entry.id   AF-A0AAV4XSZ8-F1
#
_cell.length_a   1.000
_cell.length_b   1.000
_cell.length_c   1.000
_cell.angle_alpha   90.00
_cell.angle_beta   90.00
_cell.angle_gamma   90.00
#
_symmetry.space_group_name_H-M   'P 1'
#
loop_
_entity.id
_entity.type
_entity.pdbx_description
1 polymer ?
#
loop_
_entity_poly.entity_id
_entity_poly.type
_entity_poly.pdbx_seq_one_letter_code
_entity_poly.pdbx_strand_id
1 'polypeptide(L)'
;MQKIVCTYTQQLLPIAVEMTQHLAQTFTQVVGPNGDDSTDDKTITAMGILNTMDTILSVMEDHRDIMNHLEPIVLNVIGLILTHDIVEFYEESMSLIYSLSSNSISPDMWKVFELMYQTFLKDGTDFFTDMMPALHNYVRVDTQAFVSNENHLLAIYNMCKTLLHSEVGEDSECHAAKLLEVVILQCRGMIDQCIPSFVELVLGRLTREVKTSELRTMCLQVVIAALYYNPNLLFETLEKILMPNTTESITQHFVKQWVHDSDCFLGKILFACSKN
;
A
#
# COMPACT_ATOMS: atom_id res chain seq x y z
N MET A 1 26.15 12.48 -3.54
CA MET A 1 26.04 11.20 -4.30
C MET A 1 25.28 11.41 -5.60
N GLN A 2 24.05 11.94 -5.61
CA GLN A 2 23.25 12.23 -6.82
C GLN A 2 24.03 12.88 -7.98
N LYS A 3 24.85 13.93 -7.74
CA LYS A 3 25.68 14.54 -8.80
C LYS A 3 26.66 13.58 -9.49
N ILE A 4 27.20 12.60 -8.76
CA ILE A 4 28.10 11.57 -9.32
C ILE A 4 27.27 10.59 -10.14
N VAL A 5 26.09 10.18 -9.64
CA VAL A 5 25.20 9.24 -10.33
C VAL A 5 24.69 9.81 -11.66
N CYS A 6 24.30 11.09 -11.68
CA CYS A 6 23.92 11.80 -12.91
C CYS A 6 25.07 11.97 -13.91
N THR A 7 26.32 12.04 -13.45
CA THR A 7 27.48 12.30 -14.33
C THR A 7 28.05 11.02 -14.91
N TYR A 8 27.93 9.89 -14.20
CA TYR A 8 28.61 8.63 -14.54
C TYR A 8 27.64 7.45 -14.69
N THR A 9 26.38 7.70 -15.06
CA THR A 9 25.31 6.69 -15.17
C THR A 9 25.72 5.45 -15.99
N GLN A 10 26.41 5.64 -17.12
CA GLN A 10 26.89 4.53 -17.96
C GLN A 10 27.94 3.64 -17.28
N GLN A 11 28.75 4.21 -16.39
CA GLN A 11 29.80 3.48 -15.66
C GLN A 11 29.24 2.81 -14.41
N LEU A 12 28.18 3.38 -13.83
CA LEU A 12 27.52 2.84 -12.65
C LEU A 12 26.57 1.69 -12.96
N LEU A 13 25.94 1.67 -14.15
CA LEU A 13 25.04 0.59 -14.56
C LEU A 13 25.65 -0.81 -14.38
N PRO A 14 26.82 -1.15 -14.95
CA PRO A 14 27.39 -2.50 -14.78
C PRO A 14 27.72 -2.80 -13.32
N ILE A 15 28.17 -1.81 -12.54
CA ILE A 15 28.53 -1.97 -11.13
C ILE A 15 27.29 -2.26 -10.28
N ALA A 16 26.22 -1.48 -10.46
CA ALA A 16 24.97 -1.65 -9.75
C ALA A 16 24.35 -3.03 -10.04
N VAL A 17 24.36 -3.45 -11.32
CA VAL A 17 23.85 -4.76 -11.72
C VAL A 17 24.68 -5.89 -11.09
N GLU A 18 26.01 -5.83 -11.16
CA GLU A 18 26.89 -6.85 -10.59
C GLU A 18 26.74 -6.96 -9.06
N MET A 19 26.68 -5.82 -8.36
CA MET A 19 26.45 -5.76 -6.92
C MET A 19 25.11 -6.39 -6.53
N THR A 20 24.03 -5.99 -7.20
CA THR A 20 22.68 -6.51 -6.90
C THR A 20 22.58 -8.00 -7.23
N GLN A 21 23.23 -8.48 -8.29
CA GLN A 21 23.31 -9.92 -8.60
C GLN A 21 24.05 -10.70 -7.51
N HIS A 22 25.20 -10.19 -7.03
CA HIS A 22 25.95 -10.81 -5.96
C HIS A 22 25.14 -10.87 -4.65
N LEU A 23 24.43 -9.78 -4.33
CA LEU A 23 23.53 -9.73 -3.17
C LEU A 23 22.41 -10.78 -3.29
N ALA A 24 21.74 -10.88 -4.44
CA ALA A 24 20.67 -11.86 -4.67
C ALA A 24 21.17 -13.31 -4.55
N GLN A 25 22.37 -13.60 -5.09
CA GLN A 25 23.00 -14.91 -4.97
C GLN A 25 23.35 -15.25 -3.52
N THR A 26 23.90 -14.27 -2.79
CA THR A 26 24.26 -14.45 -1.38
C THR A 26 23.00 -14.68 -0.54
N PHE A 27 21.93 -13.91 -0.77
CA PHE A 27 20.64 -14.10 -0.10
C PHE A 27 20.12 -15.52 -0.28
N THR A 28 20.12 -16.00 -1.52
CA THR A 28 19.65 -17.37 -1.85
C THR A 28 20.49 -18.44 -1.16
N GLN A 29 21.80 -18.24 -1.00
CA GLN A 29 22.68 -19.18 -0.29
C GLN A 29 22.42 -19.16 1.23
N VAL A 30 22.16 -17.99 1.81
CA VAL A 30 21.91 -17.82 3.24
C VAL A 30 20.56 -18.42 3.64
N VAL A 31 19.53 -18.20 2.81
CA VAL A 31 18.15 -18.66 3.05
C VAL A 31 17.89 -20.08 2.54
N GLY A 32 18.73 -20.59 1.65
CA GLY A 32 18.58 -21.91 1.04
C GLY A 32 18.79 -23.09 2.01
N PRO A 33 18.33 -24.30 1.64
CA PRO A 33 18.32 -25.49 2.50
C PRO A 33 19.71 -26.04 2.87
N ASN A 34 20.79 -25.45 2.36
CA ASN A 34 22.18 -25.91 2.55
C ASN A 34 22.94 -25.14 3.64
N GLY A 35 22.33 -24.17 4.32
CA GLY A 35 23.04 -23.43 5.35
C GLY A 35 23.04 -24.16 6.71
N ASP A 36 24.15 -24.10 7.44
CA ASP A 36 24.33 -24.61 8.82
C ASP A 36 23.26 -24.13 9.83
N ASP A 37 22.85 -24.98 10.78
CA ASP A 37 21.71 -24.81 11.72
C ASP A 37 21.74 -23.58 12.69
N SER A 38 22.64 -22.60 12.52
CA SER A 38 22.58 -21.33 13.26
C SER A 38 21.64 -20.34 12.54
N THR A 39 20.37 -20.32 12.95
CA THR A 39 19.29 -19.56 12.29
C THR A 39 19.42 -18.05 12.44
N ASP A 40 19.81 -17.54 13.60
CA ASP A 40 19.69 -16.10 13.92
C ASP A 40 20.73 -15.23 13.20
N ASP A 41 22.00 -15.66 13.14
CA ASP A 41 23.07 -14.94 12.45
C ASP A 41 22.79 -14.83 10.93
N LYS A 42 22.13 -15.84 10.37
CA LYS A 42 21.72 -15.84 8.97
C LYS A 42 20.55 -14.89 8.70
N THR A 43 19.56 -14.84 9.59
CA THR A 43 18.45 -13.89 9.46
C THR A 43 18.97 -12.45 9.46
N ILE A 44 19.86 -12.10 10.40
CA ILE A 44 20.49 -10.77 10.45
C ILE A 44 21.28 -10.49 9.16
N THR A 45 22.03 -11.48 8.67
CA THR A 45 22.79 -11.35 7.43
C THR A 45 21.87 -11.13 6.22
N ALA A 46 20.78 -11.90 6.13
CA ALA A 46 19.80 -11.82 5.06
C ALA A 46 19.07 -10.46 5.06
N MET A 47 18.63 -9.97 6.22
CA MET A 47 18.07 -8.62 6.37
C MET A 47 19.07 -7.55 5.93
N GLY A 48 20.33 -7.67 6.32
CA GLY A 48 21.40 -6.76 5.88
C GLY A 48 21.59 -6.74 4.36
N ILE A 49 21.44 -7.89 3.71
CA ILE A 49 21.48 -8.02 2.25
C ILE A 49 20.29 -7.28 1.62
N LEU A 50 19.06 -7.52 2.09
CA LEU A 50 17.86 -6.86 1.56
C LEU A 50 17.91 -5.34 1.73
N ASN A 51 18.32 -4.86 2.91
CA ASN A 51 18.51 -3.43 3.19
C ASN A 51 19.57 -2.79 2.28
N THR A 52 20.62 -3.54 1.93
CA THR A 52 21.64 -3.07 0.97
C THR A 52 21.06 -2.99 -0.44
N MET A 53 20.23 -3.95 -0.85
CA MET A 53 19.52 -3.89 -2.13
C MET A 53 18.59 -2.68 -2.19
N ASP A 54 17.83 -2.41 -1.11
CA ASP A 54 16.93 -1.27 -1.02
C ASP A 54 17.69 0.07 -1.11
N THR A 55 18.85 0.16 -0.46
CA THR A 55 19.75 1.31 -0.58
C THR A 55 20.22 1.52 -2.03
N ILE A 56 20.56 0.45 -2.75
CA ILE A 56 20.93 0.55 -4.17
C ILE A 56 19.76 1.07 -4.99
N LEU A 57 18.55 0.54 -4.79
CA LEU A 57 17.35 1.01 -5.50
C LEU A 57 17.08 2.50 -5.22
N SER A 58 17.14 2.93 -3.96
CA SER A 58 16.94 4.34 -3.58
C SER A 58 17.97 5.27 -4.23
N VAL A 59 19.25 4.87 -4.30
CA VAL A 59 20.28 5.68 -4.97
C VAL A 59 20.07 5.75 -6.50
N MET A 60 19.47 4.71 -7.09
CA MET A 60 19.24 4.59 -8.53
C MET A 60 17.83 4.99 -8.98
N GLU A 61 16.96 5.43 -8.06
CA GLU A 61 15.52 5.66 -8.29
C GLU A 61 15.24 6.54 -9.51
N ASP A 62 16.00 7.63 -9.69
CA ASP A 62 15.86 8.58 -10.81
C ASP A 62 16.46 8.08 -12.14
N HIS A 63 17.08 6.89 -12.15
CA HIS A 63 17.80 6.33 -13.30
C HIS A 63 17.07 5.13 -13.89
N ARG A 64 16.00 5.41 -14.67
CA ARG A 64 15.11 4.39 -15.25
C ARG A 64 15.83 3.25 -15.97
N ASP A 65 16.87 3.55 -16.74
CA ASP A 65 17.63 2.53 -17.46
C ASP A 65 18.32 1.56 -16.50
N ILE A 66 18.88 2.04 -15.38
CA ILE A 66 19.49 1.18 -14.36
C ILE A 66 18.39 0.38 -13.65
N MET A 67 17.32 1.04 -13.21
CA MET A 67 16.20 0.39 -12.52
C MET A 67 15.60 -0.77 -13.33
N ASN A 68 15.45 -0.63 -14.64
CA ASN A 68 14.97 -1.70 -15.53
C ASN A 68 15.88 -2.95 -15.52
N HIS A 69 17.18 -2.79 -15.23
CA HIS A 69 18.11 -3.92 -15.11
C HIS A 69 18.15 -4.50 -13.68
N LEU A 70 17.89 -3.66 -12.67
CA LEU A 70 17.86 -4.08 -11.26
C LEU A 70 16.57 -4.83 -10.91
N GLU A 71 15.43 -4.38 -11.45
CA GLU A 71 14.11 -4.90 -11.13
C GLU A 71 14.04 -6.43 -11.27
N PRO A 72 14.40 -7.07 -12.41
CA PRO A 72 14.34 -8.53 -12.52
C PRO A 72 15.18 -9.28 -11.48
N ILE A 73 16.30 -8.70 -11.02
CA ILE A 73 17.16 -9.33 -10.02
C ILE A 73 16.49 -9.29 -8.65
N VAL A 74 15.95 -8.13 -8.27
CA VAL A 74 15.28 -7.94 -6.98
C VAL A 74 13.94 -8.71 -6.95
N LEU A 75 13.22 -8.77 -8.07
CA LEU A 75 11.99 -9.55 -8.19
C LEU A 75 12.20 -11.05 -7.93
N ASN A 76 13.36 -11.62 -8.30
CA ASN A 76 13.66 -13.01 -7.95
C ASN A 76 13.77 -13.21 -6.44
N VAL A 77 14.33 -12.23 -5.71
CA VAL A 77 14.46 -12.29 -4.25
C VAL A 77 13.09 -12.11 -3.58
N ILE A 78 12.31 -11.12 -4.00
CA ILE A 78 10.93 -10.91 -3.52
C ILE A 78 10.08 -12.16 -3.78
N GLY A 79 10.17 -12.72 -4.99
CA GLY A 79 9.47 -13.94 -5.37
C GLY A 79 9.83 -15.09 -4.45
N LEU A 80 11.12 -15.31 -4.17
CA LEU A 80 11.57 -16.36 -3.25
C LEU A 80 10.94 -16.21 -1.87
N ILE A 81 10.96 -15.00 -1.30
CA ILE A 81 10.41 -14.69 0.04
C ILE A 81 8.91 -14.96 0.07
N LEU A 82 8.15 -14.36 -0.84
CA LEU A 82 6.69 -14.42 -0.84
C LEU A 82 6.15 -15.80 -1.23
N THR A 83 6.79 -16.52 -2.15
CA THR A 83 6.29 -17.85 -2.58
C THR A 83 6.63 -18.96 -1.60
N HIS A 84 7.70 -18.81 -0.81
CA HIS A 84 8.08 -19.79 0.23
C HIS A 84 7.56 -19.38 1.62
N ASP A 85 6.75 -18.33 1.69
CA ASP A 85 6.15 -17.82 2.93
C ASP A 85 7.21 -17.56 4.03
N ILE A 86 8.32 -16.91 3.68
CA ILE A 86 9.43 -16.61 4.62
C ILE A 86 9.11 -15.31 5.37
N VAL A 87 8.25 -15.44 6.38
CA VAL A 87 7.62 -14.32 7.12
C VAL A 87 8.64 -13.36 7.71
N GLU A 88 9.82 -13.84 8.13
CA GLU A 88 10.88 -13.03 8.75
C GLU A 88 11.41 -11.91 7.84
N PHE A 89 11.15 -11.97 6.53
CA PHE A 89 11.62 -10.98 5.55
C PHE A 89 10.48 -10.22 4.85
N TYR A 90 9.26 -10.30 5.36
CA TYR A 90 8.12 -9.62 4.75
C TYR A 90 8.27 -8.10 4.76
N GLU A 91 8.70 -7.51 5.88
CA GLU A 91 8.92 -6.06 6.00
C GLU A 91 9.92 -5.57 4.95
N GLU A 92 11.10 -6.20 4.86
CA GLU A 92 12.12 -5.84 3.87
C GLU A 92 11.64 -6.09 2.44
N SER A 93 10.90 -7.17 2.21
CA SER A 93 10.31 -7.44 0.90
C SER A 93 9.33 -6.33 0.49
N MET A 94 8.49 -5.83 1.41
CA MET A 94 7.58 -4.72 1.12
C MET A 94 8.34 -3.41 0.85
N SER A 95 9.45 -3.15 1.55
CA SER A 95 10.31 -1.99 1.25
C SER A 95 10.88 -2.06 -0.16
N LEU A 96 11.37 -3.22 -0.58
CA LEU A 96 11.87 -3.42 -1.95
C LEU A 96 10.77 -3.23 -3.00
N ILE A 97 9.56 -3.75 -2.77
CA ILE A 97 8.41 -3.56 -3.66
C ILE A 97 8.03 -2.07 -3.73
N TYR A 98 8.05 -1.36 -2.60
CA TYR A 98 7.84 0.08 -2.57
C TYR A 98 8.87 0.80 -3.46
N SER A 99 10.17 0.53 -3.26
CA SER A 99 11.25 1.13 -4.04
C SER A 99 11.15 0.86 -5.55
N LEU A 100 10.76 -0.35 -5.94
CA LEU A 100 10.55 -0.71 -7.35
C LEU A 100 9.30 -0.05 -7.95
N SER A 101 8.28 0.23 -7.15
CA SER A 101 6.99 0.76 -7.61
C SER A 101 6.90 2.30 -7.61
N SER A 102 7.91 3.02 -7.09
CA SER A 102 7.85 4.49 -6.89
C SER A 102 7.68 5.32 -8.17
N ASN A 103 8.24 4.87 -9.30
CA ASN A 103 8.31 5.67 -10.54
C ASN A 103 7.53 5.10 -11.73
N SER A 104 7.46 3.77 -11.85
CA SER A 104 6.68 3.10 -12.88
C SER A 104 6.31 1.69 -12.44
N ILE A 105 5.16 1.18 -12.89
CA ILE A 105 4.73 -0.19 -12.63
C ILE A 105 4.93 -1.02 -13.90
N SER A 106 5.79 -2.03 -13.85
CA SER A 106 6.00 -2.95 -14.97
C SER A 106 4.93 -4.05 -15.00
N PRO A 107 4.79 -4.81 -16.12
CA PRO A 107 3.94 -5.99 -16.16
C PRO A 107 4.30 -7.06 -15.12
N ASP A 108 5.56 -7.18 -14.75
CA ASP A 108 6.00 -8.14 -13.73
C ASP A 108 5.67 -7.64 -12.31
N MET A 109 5.74 -6.33 -12.07
CA MET A 109 5.25 -5.73 -10.82
C MET A 109 3.74 -5.96 -10.62
N TRP A 110 2.93 -5.96 -11.69
CA TRP A 110 1.50 -6.33 -11.53
C TRP A 110 1.31 -7.78 -11.04
N LYS A 111 2.20 -8.71 -11.38
CA LYS A 111 2.19 -10.07 -10.81
C LYS A 111 2.60 -10.05 -9.32
N VAL A 112 3.51 -9.16 -8.94
CA VAL A 112 3.88 -8.94 -7.54
C VAL A 112 2.69 -8.41 -6.74
N PHE A 113 1.89 -7.50 -7.29
CA PHE A 113 0.63 -7.07 -6.66
C PHE A 113 -0.30 -8.27 -6.38
N GLU A 114 -0.45 -9.19 -7.33
CA GLU A 114 -1.23 -10.42 -7.12
C GLU A 114 -0.63 -11.27 -5.99
N LEU A 115 0.70 -11.44 -5.94
CA LEU A 115 1.38 -12.15 -4.86
C LEU A 115 1.16 -11.48 -3.51
N MET A 116 1.26 -10.15 -3.42
CA MET A 116 0.97 -9.40 -2.18
C MET A 116 -0.45 -9.69 -1.69
N TYR A 117 -1.44 -9.71 -2.60
CA TYR A 117 -2.81 -10.05 -2.23
C TYR A 117 -2.94 -11.50 -1.73
N GLN A 118 -2.25 -12.46 -2.36
CA GLN A 118 -2.24 -13.85 -1.87
C GLN A 118 -1.58 -13.98 -0.50
N THR A 119 -0.47 -13.28 -0.27
CA THR A 119 0.19 -13.20 1.04
C THR A 119 -0.76 -12.60 2.08
N PHE A 120 -1.51 -11.55 1.71
CA PHE A 120 -2.53 -10.96 2.59
C PHE A 120 -3.61 -11.96 3.00
N LEU A 121 -4.13 -12.74 2.04
CA LEU A 121 -5.21 -13.70 2.29
C LEU A 121 -4.83 -14.85 3.23
N LYS A 122 -3.54 -15.16 3.37
CA LYS A 122 -3.06 -16.17 4.33
C LYS A 122 -2.98 -15.59 5.74
N ASP A 123 -2.05 -14.65 5.95
CA ASP A 123 -1.70 -14.14 7.28
C ASP A 123 -1.29 -12.64 7.26
N GLY A 124 -1.61 -11.90 6.19
CA GLY A 124 -1.06 -10.55 6.02
C GLY A 124 -1.82 -9.42 6.71
N THR A 125 -2.77 -9.70 7.62
CA THR A 125 -3.38 -8.65 8.44
C THR A 125 -2.38 -7.97 9.34
N ASP A 126 -1.40 -8.72 9.85
CA ASP A 126 -0.37 -8.24 10.76
C ASP A 126 0.70 -7.41 10.04
N PHE A 127 0.86 -7.61 8.74
CA PHE A 127 1.86 -6.94 7.89
C PHE A 127 1.26 -5.87 6.97
N PHE A 128 -0.04 -5.56 7.12
CA PHE A 128 -0.71 -4.64 6.20
C PHE A 128 -0.12 -3.23 6.25
N THR A 129 0.37 -2.79 7.41
CA THR A 129 1.07 -1.52 7.59
C THR A 129 2.29 -1.42 6.68
N ASP A 130 3.04 -2.53 6.54
CA ASP A 130 4.23 -2.60 5.70
C ASP A 130 3.86 -2.71 4.21
N MET A 131 2.73 -3.34 3.89
CA MET A 131 2.20 -3.40 2.51
C MET A 131 1.71 -2.04 2.01
N MET A 132 1.22 -1.17 2.90
CA MET A 132 0.49 0.04 2.53
C MET A 132 1.26 0.96 1.57
N PRO A 133 2.55 1.30 1.80
CA PRO A 133 3.31 2.16 0.90
C PRO A 133 3.38 1.63 -0.54
N ALA A 134 3.61 0.32 -0.69
CA ALA A 134 3.63 -0.33 -1.99
C ALA A 134 2.23 -0.34 -2.65
N LEU A 135 1.18 -0.69 -1.91
CA LEU A 135 -0.21 -0.66 -2.41
C LEU A 135 -0.61 0.74 -2.87
N HIS A 136 -0.24 1.79 -2.13
CA HIS A 136 -0.44 3.17 -2.53
C HIS A 136 0.24 3.49 -3.87
N ASN A 137 1.49 3.03 -4.07
CA ASN A 137 2.20 3.24 -5.33
C ASN A 137 1.49 2.58 -6.52
N TYR A 138 0.98 1.35 -6.39
CA TYR A 138 0.21 0.70 -7.48
C TYR A 138 -1.02 1.52 -7.91
N VAL A 139 -1.72 2.16 -6.96
CA VAL A 139 -2.88 3.01 -7.26
C VAL A 139 -2.44 4.33 -7.92
N ARG A 140 -1.39 4.95 -7.38
CA ARG A 140 -0.98 6.31 -7.76
C ARG A 140 -0.14 6.38 -9.04
N VAL A 141 0.79 5.45 -9.21
CA VAL A 141 1.83 5.54 -10.26
C VAL A 141 1.30 5.11 -11.62
N ASP A 142 0.46 4.07 -11.66
CA ASP A 142 -0.19 3.60 -12.90
C ASP A 142 -1.70 3.38 -12.69
N THR A 143 -2.39 4.48 -12.37
CA THR A 143 -3.84 4.48 -12.11
C THR A 143 -4.63 3.89 -13.27
N GLN A 144 -4.20 4.13 -14.51
CA GLN A 144 -4.92 3.64 -15.68
C GLN A 144 -4.86 2.12 -15.80
N ALA A 145 -3.68 1.51 -15.60
CA ALA A 145 -3.58 0.06 -15.56
C ALA A 145 -4.28 -0.52 -14.33
N PHE A 146 -4.20 0.15 -13.18
CA PHE A 146 -4.90 -0.23 -11.95
C PHE A 146 -6.41 -0.40 -12.19
N VAL A 147 -7.09 0.62 -12.74
CA VAL A 147 -8.55 0.57 -12.97
C VAL A 147 -8.95 -0.29 -14.17
N SER A 148 -8.02 -0.57 -15.10
CA SER A 148 -8.33 -1.40 -16.29
C SER A 148 -8.59 -2.87 -15.97
N ASN A 149 -8.16 -3.34 -14.80
CA ASN A 149 -8.38 -4.69 -14.31
C ASN A 149 -9.18 -4.63 -13.01
N GLU A 150 -10.45 -5.03 -13.07
CA GLU A 150 -11.38 -5.00 -11.92
C GLU A 150 -10.86 -5.81 -10.72
N ASN A 151 -10.02 -6.84 -10.96
CA ASN A 151 -9.42 -7.63 -9.88
C ASN A 151 -8.47 -6.82 -9.01
N HIS A 152 -7.81 -5.79 -9.54
CA HIS A 152 -6.92 -4.94 -8.73
C HIS A 152 -7.72 -4.14 -7.69
N LEU A 153 -8.82 -3.54 -8.14
CA LEU A 153 -9.71 -2.77 -7.28
C LEU A 153 -10.41 -3.67 -6.26
N LEU A 154 -10.85 -4.87 -6.70
CA LEU A 154 -11.44 -5.86 -5.82
C LEU A 154 -10.47 -6.36 -4.75
N ALA A 155 -9.19 -6.58 -5.11
CA ALA A 155 -8.15 -6.96 -4.16
C ALA A 155 -7.97 -5.91 -3.07
N ILE A 156 -7.79 -4.62 -3.43
CA ILE A 156 -7.69 -3.54 -2.45
C ILE A 156 -8.92 -3.46 -1.57
N TYR A 157 -10.12 -3.48 -2.18
CA TYR A 157 -11.36 -3.44 -1.41
C TYR A 157 -11.46 -4.61 -0.43
N ASN A 158 -11.13 -5.82 -0.84
CA ASN A 158 -11.19 -7.00 0.01
C ASN A 158 -10.18 -6.91 1.17
N MET A 159 -8.95 -6.44 0.93
CA MET A 159 -7.97 -6.22 2.01
C MET A 159 -8.49 -5.21 3.03
N CYS A 160 -8.93 -4.03 2.57
CA CYS A 160 -9.49 -3.00 3.44
C CYS A 160 -10.75 -3.49 4.18
N LYS A 161 -11.62 -4.24 3.50
CA LYS A 161 -12.84 -4.82 4.08
C LYS A 161 -12.54 -5.83 5.18
N THR A 162 -11.53 -6.68 5.00
CA THR A 162 -11.12 -7.63 6.04
C THR A 162 -10.66 -6.88 7.30
N LEU A 163 -9.78 -5.89 7.13
CA LEU A 163 -9.24 -5.10 8.24
C LEU A 163 -10.34 -4.33 8.97
N LEU A 164 -11.18 -3.59 8.24
CA LEU A 164 -12.26 -2.76 8.78
C LEU A 164 -13.45 -3.55 9.34
N HIS A 165 -13.47 -4.88 9.24
CA HIS A 165 -14.41 -5.75 9.95
C HIS A 165 -13.77 -6.54 11.09
N SER A 166 -12.48 -6.82 11.00
CA SER A 166 -11.72 -7.53 12.02
C SER A 166 -11.50 -6.67 13.28
N GLU A 167 -10.89 -7.27 14.31
CA GLU A 167 -10.44 -6.59 15.53
C GLU A 167 -8.91 -6.61 15.65
N VAL A 168 -8.20 -6.49 14.51
CA VAL A 168 -6.73 -6.56 14.44
C VAL A 168 -6.01 -5.35 15.04
N GLY A 169 -6.73 -4.25 15.27
CA GLY A 169 -6.21 -3.02 15.87
C GLY A 169 -6.51 -1.78 15.03
N GLU A 170 -6.68 -0.64 15.69
CA GLU A 170 -7.10 0.59 15.01
C GLU A 170 -6.04 1.17 14.06
N ASP A 171 -4.76 0.80 14.22
CA ASP A 171 -3.69 1.27 13.33
C ASP A 171 -3.83 0.71 11.90
N SER A 172 -4.01 -0.60 11.76
CA SER A 172 -4.27 -1.22 10.45
C SER A 172 -5.59 -0.75 9.84
N GLU A 173 -6.62 -0.51 10.67
CA GLU A 173 -7.89 0.07 10.23
C GLU A 173 -7.72 1.51 9.70
N CYS A 174 -6.86 2.32 10.31
CA CYS A 174 -6.52 3.66 9.81
C CYS A 174 -5.88 3.59 8.43
N HIS A 175 -4.89 2.71 8.25
CA HIS A 175 -4.24 2.51 6.95
C HIS A 175 -5.21 1.99 5.89
N ALA A 176 -6.13 1.09 6.26
CA ALA A 176 -7.16 0.59 5.37
C ALA A 176 -8.11 1.70 4.89
N ALA A 177 -8.61 2.52 5.82
CA ALA A 177 -9.44 3.69 5.48
C ALA A 177 -8.67 4.69 4.63
N LYS A 178 -7.38 4.94 4.95
CA LYS A 178 -6.52 5.83 4.16
C LYS A 178 -6.33 5.34 2.73
N LEU A 179 -6.13 4.04 2.53
CA LEU A 179 -5.99 3.47 1.19
C LEU A 179 -7.29 3.61 0.37
N LEU A 180 -8.46 3.42 0.99
CA LEU A 180 -9.74 3.67 0.32
C LEU A 180 -9.91 5.14 -0.09
N GLU A 181 -9.52 6.08 0.77
CA GLU A 181 -9.52 7.51 0.45
C GLU A 181 -8.65 7.80 -0.78
N VAL A 182 -7.42 7.27 -0.80
CA VAL A 182 -6.49 7.41 -1.93
C VAL A 182 -7.09 6.88 -3.22
N VAL A 183 -7.70 5.70 -3.19
CA VAL A 183 -8.35 5.11 -4.37
C VAL A 183 -9.47 6.01 -4.89
N ILE A 184 -10.32 6.55 -4.01
CA ILE A 184 -11.39 7.48 -4.40
C ILE A 184 -10.82 8.73 -5.07
N LEU A 185 -9.82 9.36 -4.46
CA LEU A 185 -9.27 10.61 -4.97
C LEU A 185 -8.52 10.41 -6.29
N GLN A 186 -7.72 9.35 -6.38
CA GLN A 186 -6.87 9.06 -7.54
C GLN A 186 -7.70 8.57 -8.73
N CYS A 187 -8.73 7.76 -8.49
CA CYS A 187 -9.52 7.13 -9.56
C CYS A 187 -10.77 7.95 -9.95
N ARG A 188 -10.71 9.28 -9.83
CA ARG A 188 -11.87 10.16 -9.99
C ARG A 188 -12.57 9.97 -11.35
N GLY A 189 -13.86 9.67 -11.32
CA GLY A 189 -14.71 9.46 -12.51
C GLY A 189 -14.56 8.09 -13.17
N MET A 190 -13.82 7.15 -12.56
CA MET A 190 -13.55 5.82 -13.13
C MET A 190 -14.13 4.67 -12.30
N ILE A 191 -14.63 4.94 -11.09
CA ILE A 191 -15.01 3.92 -10.10
C ILE A 191 -16.36 4.21 -9.40
N ASP A 192 -17.29 4.90 -10.07
CA ASP A 192 -18.60 5.26 -9.51
C ASP A 192 -19.34 4.05 -8.90
N GLN A 193 -19.21 2.86 -9.50
CA GLN A 193 -19.79 1.62 -9.01
C GLN A 193 -19.24 1.15 -7.65
N CYS A 194 -18.06 1.61 -7.25
CA CYS A 194 -17.39 1.20 -6.01
C CYS A 194 -17.64 2.16 -4.85
N ILE A 195 -17.96 3.43 -5.14
CA ILE A 195 -18.16 4.47 -4.12
C ILE A 195 -19.18 4.06 -3.05
N PRO A 196 -20.36 3.49 -3.39
CA PRO A 196 -21.33 3.08 -2.38
C PRO A 196 -20.75 2.09 -1.37
N SER A 197 -20.08 1.03 -1.86
CA SER A 197 -19.48 -0.01 -1.04
C SER A 197 -18.36 0.50 -0.13
N PHE A 198 -17.61 1.51 -0.57
CA PHE A 198 -16.53 2.10 0.23
C PHE A 198 -17.09 2.95 1.37
N VAL A 199 -18.11 3.76 1.07
CA VAL A 199 -18.81 4.60 2.05
C VAL A 199 -19.53 3.73 3.08
N GLU A 200 -20.27 2.72 2.63
CA GLU A 200 -20.94 1.76 3.51
C GLU A 200 -19.98 1.07 4.48
N LEU A 201 -18.81 0.66 3.98
CA LEU A 201 -17.80 -0.02 4.78
C LEU A 201 -17.28 0.85 5.93
N VAL A 202 -16.89 2.10 5.66
CA VAL A 202 -16.35 2.99 6.70
C VAL A 202 -17.42 3.48 7.67
N LEU A 203 -18.65 3.71 7.20
CA LEU A 203 -19.77 4.06 8.08
C LEU A 203 -20.15 2.88 8.98
N GLY A 204 -20.16 1.66 8.43
CA GLY A 204 -20.30 0.42 9.20
C GLY A 204 -19.23 0.30 10.28
N ARG A 205 -17.97 0.65 9.98
CA ARG A 205 -16.91 0.67 10.99
C ARG A 205 -17.19 1.67 12.11
N LEU A 206 -17.71 2.85 11.78
CA LEU A 206 -18.05 3.91 12.74
C LEU A 206 -19.25 3.58 13.65
N THR A 207 -20.05 2.56 13.33
CA THR A 207 -21.13 2.11 14.22
C THR A 207 -20.63 1.23 15.36
N ARG A 208 -19.38 0.75 15.29
CA ARG A 208 -18.71 -0.02 16.34
C ARG A 208 -17.93 0.93 17.25
N GLU A 209 -17.41 0.44 18.37
CA GLU A 209 -16.57 1.24 19.25
C GLU A 209 -15.34 1.77 18.50
N VAL A 210 -15.05 3.07 18.68
CA VAL A 210 -13.88 3.76 18.12
C VAL A 210 -13.13 4.44 19.26
N LYS A 211 -11.94 3.93 19.56
CA LYS A 211 -11.12 4.32 20.72
C LYS A 211 -10.28 5.56 20.41
N THR A 212 -9.75 5.68 19.20
CA THR A 212 -8.91 6.80 18.77
C THR A 212 -9.68 7.81 17.93
N SER A 213 -9.36 9.10 18.11
CA SER A 213 -9.83 10.15 17.19
C SER A 213 -9.23 10.02 15.80
N GLU A 214 -8.07 9.38 15.67
CA GLU A 214 -7.39 9.11 14.42
C GLU A 214 -8.21 8.19 13.50
N LEU A 215 -8.65 7.03 13.98
CA LEU A 215 -9.49 6.13 13.18
C LEU A 215 -10.78 6.81 12.73
N ARG A 216 -11.42 7.55 13.65
CA ARG A 216 -12.62 8.32 13.32
C ARG A 216 -12.35 9.30 12.18
N THR A 217 -11.25 10.05 12.28
CA THR A 217 -10.82 11.01 11.27
C THR A 217 -10.58 10.32 9.92
N MET A 218 -9.89 9.17 9.88
CA MET A 218 -9.62 8.44 8.64
C MET A 218 -10.90 7.93 7.97
N CYS A 219 -11.83 7.36 8.73
CA CYS A 219 -13.12 6.93 8.19
C CYS A 219 -13.93 8.10 7.63
N LEU A 220 -13.93 9.25 8.32
CA LEU A 220 -14.60 10.46 7.82
C LEU A 220 -13.92 11.02 6.57
N GLN A 221 -12.59 10.92 6.44
CA GLN A 221 -11.88 11.34 5.23
C GLN A 221 -12.34 10.56 3.99
N VAL A 222 -12.67 9.27 4.12
CA VAL A 222 -13.23 8.48 3.00
C VAL A 222 -14.57 9.07 2.54
N VAL A 223 -15.46 9.45 3.48
CA VAL A 223 -16.75 10.07 3.15
C VAL A 223 -16.55 11.47 2.52
N ILE A 224 -15.59 12.25 3.03
CA ILE A 224 -15.23 13.56 2.46
C ILE A 224 -14.64 13.41 1.05
N ALA A 225 -13.80 12.39 0.82
CA ALA A 225 -13.27 12.08 -0.50
C ALA A 225 -14.39 11.71 -1.48
N ALA A 226 -15.38 10.92 -1.04
CA ALA A 226 -16.57 10.61 -1.84
C ALA A 226 -17.41 11.87 -2.15
N LEU A 227 -17.52 12.80 -1.19
CA LEU A 227 -18.17 14.10 -1.40
C LEU A 227 -17.44 14.92 -2.47
N TYR A 228 -16.11 14.96 -2.42
CA TYR A 228 -15.30 15.64 -3.43
C TYR A 228 -15.36 14.95 -4.80
N TYR A 229 -15.43 13.61 -4.81
CA TYR A 229 -15.54 12.78 -6.02
C TYR A 229 -16.83 13.11 -6.79
N ASN A 230 -18.00 12.87 -6.17
CA ASN A 230 -19.32 13.09 -6.74
C ASN A 230 -20.36 13.28 -5.62
N PRO A 231 -20.76 14.53 -5.30
CA PRO A 231 -21.71 14.82 -4.23
C PRO A 231 -23.06 14.12 -4.39
N ASN A 232 -23.59 14.06 -5.62
CA ASN A 232 -24.91 13.48 -5.87
C ASN A 232 -24.88 11.97 -5.57
N LEU A 233 -23.86 11.27 -6.05
CA LEU A 233 -23.68 9.84 -5.77
C LEU A 233 -23.51 9.58 -4.27
N LEU A 234 -22.76 10.43 -3.56
CA LEU A 234 -22.64 10.31 -2.12
C LEU A 234 -24.01 10.46 -1.43
N PHE A 235 -24.77 11.52 -1.73
CA PHE A 235 -26.06 11.73 -1.08
C PHE A 235 -27.05 10.61 -1.39
N GLU A 236 -27.12 10.14 -2.64
CA GLU A 236 -27.93 8.97 -3.01
C GLU A 236 -27.51 7.70 -2.26
N THR A 237 -26.21 7.54 -1.99
CA THR A 237 -25.69 6.43 -1.19
C THR A 237 -26.13 6.57 0.26
N LEU A 238 -25.90 7.74 0.89
CA LEU A 238 -26.25 8.00 2.28
C LEU A 238 -27.76 7.85 2.57
N GLU A 239 -28.63 8.18 1.61
CA GLU A 239 -30.08 7.99 1.73
C GLU A 239 -30.50 6.52 1.76
N LYS A 240 -29.72 5.63 1.13
CA LYS A 240 -30.02 4.18 1.05
C LYS A 240 -29.50 3.41 2.26
N ILE A 241 -28.48 3.93 2.94
CA ILE A 241 -27.92 3.28 4.13
C ILE A 241 -28.90 3.45 5.29
N LEU A 242 -29.18 2.37 5.99
CA LEU A 242 -29.99 2.38 7.22
C LEU A 242 -29.06 2.15 8.41
N MET A 243 -28.92 3.16 9.28
CA MET A 243 -28.18 2.97 10.52
C MET A 243 -29.08 2.35 11.61
N PRO A 244 -28.65 1.25 12.26
CA PRO A 244 -29.37 0.70 13.39
C PRO A 244 -29.49 1.74 14.51
N ASN A 245 -30.67 1.85 15.14
CA ASN A 245 -30.90 2.59 16.38
C ASN A 245 -30.78 4.13 16.33
N THR A 246 -30.95 4.77 15.17
CA THR A 246 -30.96 6.25 15.11
C THR A 246 -32.20 6.77 14.36
N THR A 247 -32.87 7.78 14.92
CA THR A 247 -33.98 8.50 14.26
C THR A 247 -33.47 9.65 13.37
N GLU A 248 -32.19 9.95 13.44
CA GLU A 248 -31.52 11.02 12.70
C GLU A 248 -30.99 10.46 11.36
N SER A 249 -31.06 11.28 10.29
CA SER A 249 -30.50 10.88 9.00
C SER A 249 -28.98 10.74 9.10
N ILE A 250 -28.41 9.77 8.39
CA ILE A 250 -26.94 9.53 8.36
C ILE A 250 -26.20 10.78 7.90
N THR A 251 -26.76 11.52 6.94
CA THR A 251 -26.22 12.79 6.46
C THR A 251 -26.10 13.82 7.59
N GLN A 252 -27.12 13.96 8.44
CA GLN A 252 -27.06 14.90 9.58
C GLN A 252 -26.03 14.44 10.63
N HIS A 253 -25.97 13.14 10.92
CA HIS A 253 -24.97 12.59 11.83
C HIS A 253 -23.55 12.84 11.32
N PHE A 254 -23.29 12.54 10.04
CA PHE A 254 -22.02 12.80 9.38
C PHE A 254 -21.62 14.28 9.45
N VAL A 255 -22.52 15.21 9.09
CA VAL A 255 -22.21 16.65 9.11
C VAL A 255 -21.90 17.13 10.53
N LYS A 256 -22.67 16.71 11.53
CA LYS A 256 -22.40 17.05 12.94
C LYS A 256 -21.03 16.54 13.38
N GLN A 257 -20.70 15.29 13.05
CA GLN A 257 -19.44 14.69 13.42
C GLN A 257 -18.26 15.37 12.72
N TRP A 258 -18.39 15.66 11.43
CA TRP A 258 -17.37 16.36 10.66
C TRP A 258 -17.08 17.76 11.22
N VAL A 259 -18.12 18.52 11.58
CA VAL A 259 -17.96 19.84 12.22
C VAL A 259 -17.31 19.72 13.59
N HIS A 260 -17.63 18.69 14.36
CA HIS A 260 -17.02 18.47 15.68
C HIS A 260 -15.53 18.14 15.59
N ASP A 261 -15.15 17.31 14.62
CA ASP A 261 -13.77 16.84 14.46
C ASP A 261 -12.92 17.75 13.56
N SER A 262 -13.43 18.91 13.12
CA SER A 262 -12.79 19.80 12.13
C SER A 262 -11.34 20.14 12.46
N ASP A 263 -11.03 20.31 13.75
CA ASP A 263 -9.69 20.67 14.24
C ASP A 263 -8.68 19.52 14.08
N CYS A 264 -9.13 18.27 14.09
CA CYS A 264 -8.28 17.08 13.90
C CYS A 264 -7.87 16.86 12.43
N PHE A 265 -8.57 17.47 11.47
CA PHE A 265 -8.28 17.30 10.04
C PHE A 265 -7.15 18.20 9.52
N LEU A 266 -6.82 19.29 10.21
CA LEU A 266 -5.91 20.35 9.72
C LEU A 266 -4.48 19.86 9.42
N GLY A 267 -4.01 18.78 10.06
CA GLY A 267 -2.69 18.19 9.78
C GLY A 267 -2.68 17.09 8.72
N LYS A 268 -3.81 16.44 8.45
CA LYS A 268 -3.89 15.20 7.65
C LYS A 268 -4.39 15.39 6.21
N ILE A 269 -5.04 16.52 5.92
CA ILE A 269 -5.47 16.91 4.56
C ILE A 269 -4.28 17.35 3.68
N LEU A 270 -3.20 17.89 4.27
CA LEU A 270 -2.05 18.44 3.54
C LEU A 270 -1.26 17.40 2.73
N PHE A 271 -1.28 16.11 3.10
CA PHE A 271 -0.59 15.07 2.33
C PHE A 271 -1.32 14.68 1.04
N ALA A 272 -2.65 14.79 1.00
CA ALA A 272 -3.44 14.46 -0.19
C ALA A 272 -3.28 15.48 -1.34
N CYS A 273 -2.95 16.74 -1.03
CA CYS A 273 -2.79 17.82 -2.02
C CYS A 273 -1.35 18.13 -2.41
N SER A 274 -0.34 17.48 -1.81
CA SER A 274 1.08 17.90 -1.94
C SER A 274 1.79 17.41 -3.21
N LYS A 275 1.20 16.49 -4.00
CA LYS A 275 1.81 16.04 -5.27
C LYS A 275 0.78 15.73 -6.36
N ASN A 276 0.00 16.74 -6.75
CA ASN A 276 -0.50 16.87 -8.11
C ASN A 276 0.49 17.71 -8.93
#